data_AF-A0A9X5CDF6-F1
#
_entry.id   AF-A0A9X5CDF6-F1
#
_cell.length_a   1.000
_cell.length_b   1.000
_cell.length_c   1.000
_cell.angle_alpha   90.00
_cell.angle_beta   90.00
_cell.angle_gamma   90.00
#
_symmetry.space_group_name_H-M   'P 1'
#
loop_
_entity.id
_entity.type
_entity.pdbx_description
1 polymer ?
#
loop_
_entity_poly.entity_id
_entity_poly.type
_entity_poly.pdbx_seq_one_letter_code
_entity_poly.pdbx_strand_id
1 'polypeptide(L)'
;MDFLLDAITTWLKEMLVGGIMSNLSSMFDSVNNQVADISGQIGQTPQGWNAGIFSMVQSLSETVILPIAGVILAFVMTLELIQIITDKNNFHDIETAVFFKWIFKTACAILIVTNTWNIVMGVFDVAQGIVA
;
A
#
# COMPACT_ATOMS: atom_id res chain seq x y z
N MET A 1 25.72 -58.27 28.93
CA MET A 1 24.32 -57.90 28.64
C MET A 1 24.22 -56.39 28.49
N ASP A 2 24.76 -55.62 29.42
CA ASP A 2 24.78 -54.14 29.37
C ASP A 2 25.43 -53.56 28.11
N PHE A 3 26.58 -54.09 27.67
CA PHE A 3 27.23 -53.61 26.44
C PHE A 3 26.35 -53.74 25.19
N LEU A 4 25.55 -54.81 25.08
CA LEU A 4 24.66 -55.02 23.93
C LEU A 4 23.41 -54.13 24.02
N LEU A 5 22.85 -53.96 25.23
CA LEU A 5 21.71 -53.08 25.44
C LEU A 5 22.08 -51.60 25.24
N ASP A 6 23.29 -51.20 25.65
CA ASP A 6 23.83 -49.86 25.45
C ASP A 6 24.10 -49.57 23.97
N ALA A 7 24.67 -50.53 23.24
CA ALA A 7 24.88 -50.45 21.80
C ALA A 7 23.55 -50.31 21.03
N ILE A 8 22.53 -51.10 21.37
CA ILE A 8 21.20 -51.02 20.74
C ILE A 8 20.50 -49.69 21.08
N THR A 9 20.61 -49.22 22.32
CA THR A 9 20.02 -47.95 22.76
C THR A 9 20.65 -46.76 22.03
N THR A 10 21.97 -46.78 21.86
CA THR A 10 22.72 -45.75 21.13
C THR A 10 22.33 -45.74 19.65
N TRP A 11 22.26 -46.91 19.02
CA TRP A 11 21.84 -47.05 17.62
C TRP A 11 20.41 -46.54 17.38
N LEU A 12 19.45 -46.88 18.25
CA LEU A 12 18.08 -46.38 18.16
C LEU A 12 18.01 -44.86 18.34
N LYS A 13 18.79 -44.31 19.29
CA LYS A 13 18.85 -42.87 19.54
C LYS A 13 19.41 -42.13 18.32
N GLU A 14 20.49 -42.62 17.71
CA GLU A 14 21.09 -42.02 16.51
C GLU A 14 20.14 -42.07 15.31
N MET A 15 19.42 -43.19 15.13
CA MET A 15 18.41 -43.31 14.08
C MET A 15 17.25 -42.32 14.27
N LEU A 16 16.71 -42.22 15.48
CA LEU A 16 15.60 -41.31 15.78
C LEU A 16 16.02 -39.85 15.69
N VAL A 17 17.20 -39.50 16.23
CA VAL A 17 17.76 -38.14 16.12
C VAL A 17 18.05 -37.81 14.66
N GLY A 18 18.65 -38.72 13.89
CA GLY A 18 18.91 -38.53 12.47
C GLY A 18 17.63 -38.33 11.65
N GLY A 19 16.59 -39.13 11.91
CA GLY A 19 15.28 -38.98 11.27
C GLY A 19 14.59 -37.66 11.61
N ILE A 20 14.61 -37.25 12.88
CA ILE A 20 14.02 -35.97 13.32
C ILE A 20 14.80 -34.79 12.75
N MET A 21 16.14 -34.82 12.78
CA MET A 21 16.99 -33.77 12.21
C MET A 21 16.83 -33.66 10.69
N SER A 22 16.69 -34.79 9.99
CA SER A 22 16.40 -34.82 8.56
C SER A 22 15.04 -34.19 8.24
N ASN A 23 14.02 -34.47 9.06
CA ASN A 23 12.70 -33.89 8.89
C ASN A 23 12.70 -32.38 9.18
N LEU A 24 13.34 -31.94 10.27
CA LEU A 24 13.53 -30.53 10.62
C LEU A 24 14.30 -29.76 9.53
N SER A 25 15.36 -30.35 8.98
CA SER A 25 16.13 -29.73 7.87
C SER A 25 15.25 -29.58 6.63
N SER A 26 14.48 -30.62 6.29
CA SER A 26 13.53 -30.56 5.16
C SER A 26 12.43 -29.52 5.37
N MET A 27 11.94 -29.35 6.60
CA MET A 27 10.99 -28.29 6.94
C MET A 27 11.64 -26.91 6.84
N PHE A 28 12.87 -26.75 7.30
CA PHE A 28 13.62 -25.50 7.20
C PHE A 28 13.87 -25.11 5.75
N ASP A 29 14.26 -26.05 4.90
CA ASP A 29 14.45 -25.83 3.47
C ASP A 29 13.14 -25.44 2.78
N SER A 30 12.03 -26.11 3.12
CA SER A 30 10.70 -25.78 2.60
C SER A 30 10.27 -24.36 3.00
N VAL A 31 10.47 -23.98 4.27
CA VAL A 31 10.21 -22.62 4.75
C VAL A 31 11.10 -21.61 4.03
N ASN A 32 12.39 -21.92 3.84
CA ASN A 32 13.33 -21.03 3.17
C ASN A 32 12.93 -20.79 1.71
N ASN A 33 12.49 -21.83 1.00
CA ASN A 33 11.98 -21.70 -0.36
C ASN A 33 10.69 -20.86 -0.41
N GLN A 34 9.76 -21.07 0.52
CA GLN A 34 8.55 -20.24 0.61
C GLN A 34 8.87 -18.77 0.92
N VAL A 35 9.82 -18.51 1.80
CA VAL A 35 10.28 -17.15 2.12
C VAL A 35 10.94 -16.50 0.90
N ALA A 36 11.74 -17.25 0.15
CA ALA A 36 12.34 -16.78 -1.11
C ALA A 36 11.26 -16.44 -2.15
N ASP A 37 10.27 -17.31 -2.35
CA ASP A 37 9.16 -17.07 -3.27
C ASP A 37 8.32 -15.84 -2.85
N ILE A 38 8.01 -15.71 -1.56
CA ILE A 38 7.30 -14.55 -1.01
C ILE A 38 8.11 -13.27 -1.18
N SER A 39 9.43 -13.32 -0.97
CA SER A 39 10.31 -12.17 -1.19
C SER A 39 10.26 -11.67 -2.64
N GLY A 40 10.17 -12.59 -3.62
CA GLY A 40 9.98 -12.26 -5.02
C GLY A 40 8.58 -11.72 -5.35
N GLN A 41 7.55 -12.09 -4.58
CA GLN A 41 6.19 -11.57 -4.75
C GLN A 41 6.01 -10.17 -4.16
N ILE A 42 6.66 -9.86 -3.02
CA ILE A 42 6.56 -8.55 -2.37
C ILE A 42 7.19 -7.44 -3.21
N GLY A 43 8.17 -7.76 -4.08
CA GLY A 43 8.79 -6.81 -5.00
C GLY A 43 7.96 -6.46 -6.25
N GLN A 44 6.85 -7.17 -6.50
CA GLN A 44 6.05 -6.96 -7.71
C GLN A 44 5.18 -5.71 -7.62
N THR A 45 4.83 -5.14 -8.77
CA THR A 45 3.84 -4.04 -8.80
C THR A 45 2.50 -4.60 -8.33
N PRO A 46 1.60 -3.77 -7.77
CA PRO A 46 0.24 -4.20 -7.47
C PRO A 46 -0.48 -4.86 -8.67
N GLN A 47 -0.20 -4.38 -9.90
CA GLN A 47 -0.69 -4.99 -11.14
C GLN A 47 -0.06 -6.36 -11.43
N GLY A 48 1.26 -6.51 -11.19
CA GLY A 48 1.99 -7.76 -11.39
C GLY A 48 1.61 -8.84 -10.38
N TRP A 49 1.36 -8.44 -9.13
CA TRP A 49 0.94 -9.33 -8.05
C TRP A 49 -0.47 -9.88 -8.27
N ASN A 50 -1.45 -9.02 -8.60
CA ASN A 50 -2.80 -9.46 -8.90
C ASN A 50 -3.57 -8.46 -9.77
N ALA A 51 -3.62 -8.71 -11.08
CA ALA A 51 -4.31 -7.86 -12.03
C ALA A 51 -5.82 -7.71 -11.78
N GLY A 52 -6.48 -8.74 -11.22
CA GLY A 52 -7.92 -8.73 -10.94
C GLY A 52 -8.27 -7.80 -9.77
N ILE A 53 -7.54 -7.93 -8.66
CA ILE A 53 -7.68 -7.05 -7.49
C ILE A 53 -7.28 -5.62 -7.87
N PHE A 54 -6.19 -5.45 -8.63
CA PHE A 54 -5.76 -4.15 -9.13
C PHE A 54 -6.86 -3.45 -9.93
N SER A 55 -7.44 -4.15 -10.90
CA SER A 55 -8.53 -3.60 -11.74
C SER A 55 -9.78 -3.28 -10.92
N MET A 56 -10.10 -4.09 -9.92
CA MET A 56 -11.21 -3.82 -9.00
C MET A 56 -10.97 -2.53 -8.20
N VAL A 57 -9.78 -2.37 -7.62
CA VAL A 57 -9.43 -1.17 -6.83
C VAL A 57 -9.37 0.07 -7.73
N GLN A 58 -8.81 -0.05 -8.93
CA GLN A 58 -8.81 1.02 -9.93
C GLN A 58 -10.23 1.46 -10.26
N SER A 59 -11.10 0.50 -10.61
CA SER A 59 -12.49 0.78 -10.93
C SER A 59 -13.18 1.48 -9.76
N LEU A 60 -13.02 1.02 -8.52
CA LEU A 60 -13.62 1.69 -7.35
C LEU A 60 -13.09 3.12 -7.19
N SER A 61 -11.79 3.34 -7.41
CA SER A 61 -11.18 4.67 -7.35
C SER A 61 -11.81 5.62 -8.38
N GLU A 62 -11.91 5.19 -9.63
CA GLU A 62 -12.39 6.00 -10.74
C GLU A 62 -13.91 6.22 -10.70
N THR A 63 -14.69 5.20 -10.32
CA THR A 63 -16.16 5.25 -10.44
C THR A 63 -16.86 5.67 -9.16
N VAL A 64 -16.25 5.46 -7.98
CA VAL A 64 -16.90 5.75 -6.69
C VAL A 64 -16.16 6.84 -5.94
N ILE A 65 -14.85 6.70 -5.76
CA ILE A 65 -14.07 7.64 -4.93
C ILE A 65 -13.95 9.01 -5.61
N LEU A 66 -13.65 9.04 -6.91
CA LEU A 66 -13.46 10.28 -7.65
C LEU A 66 -14.72 11.18 -7.64
N PRO A 67 -15.94 10.67 -7.92
CA PRO A 67 -17.15 11.51 -7.85
C PRO A 67 -17.44 12.01 -6.43
N ILE A 68 -17.25 11.18 -5.40
CA ILE A 68 -17.48 11.57 -4.00
C ILE A 68 -16.52 12.70 -3.61
N ALA A 69 -15.23 12.57 -3.95
CA ALA A 69 -14.23 13.61 -3.72
C ALA A 69 -14.59 14.91 -4.45
N GLY A 70 -15.09 14.81 -5.69
CA GLY A 70 -15.56 15.96 -6.46
C GLY A 70 -16.72 16.71 -5.78
N VAL A 71 -17.70 15.99 -5.22
CA VAL A 71 -18.83 16.59 -4.50
C VAL A 71 -18.36 17.27 -3.21
N ILE A 72 -17.51 16.61 -2.43
CA ILE A 72 -16.95 17.18 -1.19
C ILE A 72 -16.15 18.44 -1.51
N LEU A 73 -15.31 18.40 -2.55
CA LEU A 73 -14.53 19.55 -3.00
C LEU A 73 -15.46 20.70 -3.39
N ALA A 74 -16.49 20.45 -4.20
CA ALA A 74 -17.45 21.49 -4.58
C ALA A 74 -18.12 22.14 -3.36
N PHE A 75 -18.48 21.34 -2.35
CA PHE A 75 -19.05 21.85 -1.11
C PHE A 75 -18.06 22.71 -0.32
N VAL A 76 -16.84 22.22 -0.10
CA VAL A 76 -15.78 22.94 0.63
C VAL A 76 -15.43 24.26 -0.06
N MET A 77 -15.28 24.25 -1.39
CA MET A 77 -14.95 25.46 -2.16
C MET A 77 -16.08 26.49 -2.12
N THR A 78 -17.34 26.05 -2.09
CA THR A 78 -18.51 26.93 -1.98
C THR A 78 -18.58 27.57 -0.58
N LEU A 79 -18.32 26.81 0.48
CA LEU A 79 -18.25 27.34 1.84
C LEU A 79 -17.11 28.36 1.99
N GLU A 80 -15.93 28.06 1.44
CA GLU A 80 -14.78 28.97 1.47
C GLU A 80 -15.08 30.27 0.70
N LEU A 81 -15.78 30.18 -0.43
CA LEU A 81 -16.22 31.36 -1.19
C LEU A 81 -17.22 32.22 -0.39
N ILE A 82 -18.20 31.59 0.27
CA ILE A 82 -19.17 32.30 1.12
C ILE A 82 -18.45 33.02 2.26
N GLN A 83 -17.46 32.38 2.89
CA GLN A 83 -16.66 32.99 3.96
C GLN A 83 -15.91 34.22 3.44
N ILE A 84 -15.19 34.10 2.31
CA ILE A 84 -14.47 35.23 1.71
C ILE A 84 -15.42 36.40 1.41
N ILE A 85 -16.63 36.14 0.93
CA ILE A 85 -17.63 37.18 0.64
C ILE A 85 -18.21 37.78 1.93
N THR A 86 -18.50 36.96 2.94
CA THR A 86 -19.13 37.37 4.20
C THR A 86 -18.16 38.19 5.07
N ASP A 87 -16.92 37.74 5.20
CA ASP A 87 -15.88 38.43 5.98
C ASP A 87 -15.52 39.79 5.35
N LYS A 88 -15.64 39.91 4.02
CA LYS A 88 -15.39 41.16 3.29
C LYS A 88 -16.61 42.06 3.15
N ASN A 89 -17.77 41.68 3.67
CA ASN A 89 -18.96 42.53 3.75
C ASN A 89 -18.86 43.59 4.87
N ASN A 90 -17.73 43.66 5.60
CA ASN A 90 -17.51 44.53 6.76
C ASN A 90 -16.47 45.66 6.52
N PHE A 91 -16.42 46.26 5.33
CA PHE A 91 -15.58 47.43 4.96
C PHE A 91 -14.05 47.25 5.11
N HIS A 92 -13.38 46.57 4.16
CA HIS A 92 -12.08 47.01 3.61
C HIS A 92 -11.74 46.19 2.35
N ASP A 93 -10.91 46.77 1.49
CA ASP A 93 -10.65 46.40 0.10
C ASP A 93 -10.80 44.91 -0.28
N ILE A 94 -11.46 44.69 -1.42
CA ILE A 94 -11.37 43.44 -2.16
C ILE A 94 -9.92 43.31 -2.63
N GLU A 95 -9.06 42.75 -1.77
CA GLU A 95 -7.78 42.22 -2.20
C GLU A 95 -8.07 41.17 -3.27
N THR A 96 -8.00 41.59 -4.53
CA THR A 96 -8.13 40.73 -5.71
C THR A 96 -7.17 39.54 -5.62
N ALA A 97 -6.07 39.70 -4.88
CA ALA A 97 -5.14 38.66 -4.49
C ALA A 97 -5.77 37.49 -3.69
N VAL A 98 -6.73 37.74 -2.79
CA VAL A 98 -7.42 36.68 -2.03
C VAL A 98 -8.31 35.85 -2.93
N PHE A 99 -9.06 36.51 -3.83
CA PHE A 99 -9.90 35.82 -4.81
C PHE A 99 -9.04 35.02 -5.81
N PHE A 100 -7.91 35.57 -6.26
CA PHE A 100 -6.97 34.87 -7.12
C PHE A 100 -6.33 33.66 -6.44
N LYS A 101 -5.94 33.78 -5.15
CA LYS A 101 -5.47 32.65 -4.34
C LYS A 101 -6.53 31.55 -4.20
N TRP A 102 -7.79 31.92 -4.05
CA TRP A 102 -8.90 30.95 -4.00
C TRP A 102 -9.07 30.20 -5.33
N ILE A 103 -9.04 30.91 -6.47
CA ILE A 103 -9.07 30.27 -7.80
C ILE A 103 -7.90 29.29 -7.94
N PHE A 104 -6.69 29.73 -7.59
CA PHE A 104 -5.50 28.90 -7.69
C PHE A 104 -5.59 27.65 -6.79
N LYS A 105 -6.01 27.81 -5.54
CA LYS A 105 -6.24 26.71 -4.60
C LYS A 105 -7.25 25.70 -5.15
N THR A 106 -8.35 26.20 -5.73
CA THR A 106 -9.38 25.37 -6.37
C THR A 106 -8.80 24.56 -7.53
N ALA A 107 -8.05 25.22 -8.42
CA ALA A 107 -7.44 24.59 -9.58
C ALA A 107 -6.44 23.48 -9.17
N CYS A 108 -5.59 23.75 -8.18
CA CYS A 108 -4.68 22.75 -7.61
C CYS A 108 -5.44 21.58 -6.99
N ALA A 109 -6.52 21.84 -6.23
CA ALA A 109 -7.31 20.79 -5.61
C ALA A 109 -7.98 19.87 -6.65
N ILE A 110 -8.51 20.45 -7.73
CA ILE A 110 -9.08 19.67 -8.85
C ILE A 110 -8.00 18.80 -9.49
N LEU A 111 -6.83 19.38 -9.80
CA LEU A 111 -5.72 18.64 -10.41
C LEU A 111 -5.29 17.44 -9.56
N ILE A 112 -5.20 17.61 -8.25
CA ILE A 112 -4.82 16.52 -7.33
C ILE A 112 -5.89 15.44 -7.32
N VAL A 113 -7.17 15.80 -7.14
CA VAL A 113 -8.27 14.84 -7.08
C VAL A 113 -8.39 14.05 -8.39
N THR A 114 -8.31 14.72 -9.54
CA THR A 114 -8.36 14.08 -10.87
C THR A 114 -7.21 13.11 -11.10
N ASN A 115 -6.04 13.37 -10.51
CA ASN A 115 -4.84 12.54 -10.69
C ASN A 115 -4.57 11.58 -9.52
N THR A 116 -5.53 11.36 -8.61
CA THR A 116 -5.33 10.52 -7.42
C THR A 116 -4.75 9.13 -7.77
N TRP A 117 -5.28 8.49 -8.80
CA TRP A 117 -4.79 7.18 -9.25
C TRP A 117 -3.34 7.23 -9.74
N ASN A 118 -3.01 8.22 -10.58
CA ASN A 118 -1.67 8.41 -11.11
C ASN A 118 -0.64 8.68 -9.99
N ILE A 119 -1.04 9.43 -8.96
CA ILE A 119 -0.20 9.71 -7.79
C ILE A 119 0.07 8.43 -7.01
N VAL A 120 -0.96 7.60 -6.76
CA VAL A 120 -0.81 6.32 -6.05
C VAL A 120 0.13 5.39 -6.84
N MET A 121 -0.03 5.31 -8.16
CA MET A 121 0.88 4.53 -9.01
C MET A 121 2.32 5.06 -8.94
N GLY A 122 2.51 6.39 -8.96
CA GLY A 122 3.84 6.98 -8.79
C GLY A 122 4.50 6.66 -7.44
N VAL A 123 3.73 6.53 -6.36
CA VAL A 123 4.26 6.08 -5.05
C VAL A 123 4.72 4.63 -5.12
N PHE A 124 3.96 3.76 -5.78
CA PHE A 124 4.36 2.38 -5.99
C PHE A 124 5.64 2.28 -6.83
N ASP A 125 5.76 3.06 -7.91
CA ASP A 125 6.95 3.08 -8.75
C ASP A 125 8.21 3.50 -7.97
N VAL A 126 8.09 4.52 -7.10
CA VAL A 126 9.19 4.96 -6.23
C VAL A 126 9.54 3.90 -5.19
N ALA A 127 8.54 3.24 -4.60
CA ALA A 127 8.76 2.16 -3.64
C ALA A 127 9.47 0.96 -4.27
N GLN A 128 9.12 0.61 -5.52
CA GLN A 128 9.82 -0.43 -6.26
C GLN A 128 11.28 -0.09 -6.52
N GLY A 129 11.61 1.18 -6.78
CA GLY A 129 12.99 1.63 -6.90
C GLY A 129 13.84 1.45 -5.63
N ILE A 130 13.21 1.24 -4.46
CA ILE A 130 13.89 0.98 -3.18
C ILE A 130 13.99 -0.53 -2.88
N VAL A 131 13.03 -1.31 -3.38
CA VAL A 131 12.93 -2.76 -3.12
C VAL A 131 13.69 -3.59 -4.16
N ALA A 132 13.86 -3.08 -5.38
CA ALA A 132 14.72 -3.67 -6.43
C ALA A 132 16.21 -3.57 -6.07
#